data_AF-A0A7R8UWY0-F1
#
_entry.id   AF-A0A7R8UWY0-F1
#
_cell.length_a   1.000
_cell.length_b   1.000
_cell.length_c   1.000
_cell.angle_alpha   90.00
_cell.angle_beta   90.00
_cell.angle_gamma   90.00
#
_symmetry.space_group_name_H-M   'P 1'
#
loop_
_entity.id
_entity.type
_entity.pdbx_description
1 polymer ?
#
loop_
_entity_poly.entity_id
_entity_poly.type
_entity_poly.pdbx_seq_one_letter_code
_entity_poly.pdbx_strand_id
1 'polypeptide(L)'
;MLFSRAKELCNGRTPLLQEPIYGGRPQPYNVAGASFDGKLVGLMRNYYRFEEPPLLGPGAGFPTYGPPDFHQTTEAWKGAPIHPTGLMKEPPIAAGRNAPVNFATTGQQQGAVMMVYGLDHETSNTDKLFNLVCLYGNVARIKFLKTKEGTAMVQMGDSVAVERCVQHLNNIPVGNNGKIQIAFSKQNFLSEVINPFSLPDHTPSFKEYTGSKNNRFLSPAQASKNRIQPPSKILHFFNTPPGLTDEQLIGIFNIKEVPPTSVRMFPLKTERSSSGLIEFSSIAQAVLAIMKCNHLPIEGKGTKFPFIMKLCFSSSKSMNGAWNNATTEGVVEKENDVVGIKEDGVY
;
A
#
# COMPACT_ATOMS: atom_id res chain seq x y z
N MET A 1 76.44 13.61 11.57
CA MET A 1 76.16 12.64 10.49
C MET A 1 74.65 12.60 10.33
N LEU A 2 74.05 13.07 9.23
CA LEU A 2 74.01 12.40 7.90
C LEU A 2 73.32 11.03 8.04
N PHE A 3 72.28 10.60 7.32
CA PHE A 3 71.72 11.00 6.03
C PHE A 3 70.30 10.40 5.89
N SER A 4 69.47 11.06 5.10
CA SER A 4 68.37 10.49 4.29
C SER A 4 68.80 9.26 3.48
N ARG A 5 67.92 8.26 3.28
CA ARG A 5 67.54 7.78 1.92
C ARG A 5 66.46 6.69 1.89
N ALA A 6 65.53 6.90 0.95
CA ALA A 6 64.61 5.94 0.37
C ALA A 6 65.28 4.89 -0.56
N LYS A 7 64.53 3.82 -0.83
CA LYS A 7 64.44 2.95 -2.05
C LYS A 7 63.35 1.90 -1.73
N GLU A 8 62.13 1.87 -2.26
CA GLU A 8 61.60 1.90 -3.63
C GLU A 8 61.87 0.63 -4.47
N LEU A 9 60.79 0.19 -5.15
CA LEU A 9 60.65 -0.79 -6.27
C LEU A 9 60.43 -2.27 -5.84
N CYS A 10 59.42 -3.02 -6.30
CA CYS A 10 58.63 -2.95 -7.54
C CYS A 10 57.32 -3.78 -7.50
N ASN A 11 56.29 -3.22 -8.14
CA ASN A 11 55.35 -3.79 -9.12
C ASN A 11 54.65 -5.14 -8.90
N GLY A 12 53.32 -5.05 -8.78
CA GLY A 12 52.37 -6.12 -9.09
C GLY A 12 50.98 -5.57 -9.44
N ARG A 13 50.88 -4.71 -10.47
CA ARG A 13 49.60 -4.33 -11.10
C ARG A 13 49.29 -5.34 -12.22
N THR A 14 48.20 -6.08 -12.09
CA THR A 14 47.55 -6.80 -13.19
C THR A 14 46.56 -5.89 -13.94
N PRO A 15 46.31 -6.15 -15.23
CA PRO A 15 45.98 -5.11 -16.20
C PRO A 15 44.49 -4.75 -16.29
N LEU A 16 44.27 -3.47 -16.60
CA LEU A 16 42.99 -2.86 -16.92
C LEU A 16 42.35 -3.51 -18.15
N LEU A 17 41.06 -3.86 -18.04
CA LEU A 17 40.23 -4.25 -19.17
C LEU A 17 40.09 -3.04 -20.12
N GLN A 18 40.39 -3.30 -21.39
CA GLN A 18 40.42 -2.33 -22.48
C GLN A 18 39.00 -2.06 -22.99
N GLU A 19 38.57 -0.80 -22.94
CA GLU A 19 37.35 -0.33 -23.61
C GLU A 19 37.61 -0.18 -25.12
N PRO A 20 36.67 -0.57 -26.00
CA PRO A 20 36.76 -0.29 -27.43
C PRO A 20 36.37 1.16 -27.74
N ILE A 21 37.31 1.92 -28.30
CA ILE A 21 37.11 3.22 -28.93
C ILE A 21 36.71 2.99 -30.39
N TYR A 22 35.52 3.44 -30.82
CA TYR A 22 35.30 3.98 -32.18
C TYR A 22 33.99 4.79 -32.27
N GLY A 23 34.12 6.04 -32.75
CA GLY A 23 33.07 6.89 -33.35
C GLY A 23 32.16 7.62 -32.34
N GLY A 24 32.23 8.93 -32.12
CA GLY A 24 32.46 10.05 -33.04
C GLY A 24 31.26 11.02 -32.88
N ARG A 25 31.30 11.90 -31.86
CA ARG A 25 30.34 13.00 -31.71
C ARG A 25 30.75 14.17 -32.62
N PRO A 26 29.82 14.79 -33.38
CA PRO A 26 30.01 16.14 -33.88
C PRO A 26 29.43 17.16 -32.89
N GLN A 27 30.21 18.17 -32.54
CA GLN A 27 29.80 19.49 -32.02
C GLN A 27 30.82 20.50 -32.59
N PRO A 28 30.53 21.80 -32.68
CA PRO A 28 29.28 22.48 -33.05
C PRO A 28 29.52 23.48 -34.22
N TYR A 29 28.47 23.88 -34.94
CA TYR A 29 28.54 25.09 -35.78
C TYR A 29 28.05 26.30 -34.98
N ASN A 30 28.93 27.30 -34.91
CA ASN A 30 28.71 28.58 -34.26
C ASN A 30 28.37 29.61 -35.35
N VAL A 31 27.23 30.29 -35.26
CA VAL A 31 26.98 31.54 -35.98
C VAL A 31 26.21 32.51 -35.07
N ALA A 32 26.92 33.59 -34.75
CA ALA A 32 26.53 34.98 -34.49
C ALA A 32 25.12 35.31 -33.95
N GLY A 33 25.10 36.14 -32.90
CA GLY A 33 23.89 36.64 -32.25
C GLY A 33 23.26 37.87 -32.88
N ALA A 34 22.09 38.23 -32.35
CA ALA A 34 21.62 39.60 -32.12
C ALA A 34 20.31 39.52 -31.31
N SER A 35 20.25 40.31 -30.23
CA SER A 35 19.04 40.65 -29.48
C SER A 35 18.14 41.55 -30.33
N PHE A 36 16.81 41.40 -30.28
CA PHE A 36 15.87 42.55 -30.33
C PHE A 36 14.45 42.14 -29.89
N ASP A 37 13.87 43.03 -29.08
CA ASP A 37 12.48 43.12 -28.62
C ASP A 37 11.45 43.29 -29.76
N GLY A 38 10.18 42.93 -29.51
CA GLY A 38 9.04 43.57 -30.18
C GLY A 38 7.93 42.66 -30.71
N LYS A 39 6.73 42.81 -30.15
CA LYS A 39 5.44 42.29 -30.63
C LYS A 39 5.08 42.85 -32.02
N LEU A 40 4.54 42.02 -32.93
CA LEU A 40 3.37 42.36 -33.75
C LEU A 40 2.77 41.16 -34.50
N VAL A 41 1.49 41.34 -34.79
CA VAL A 41 0.44 40.44 -35.27
C VAL A 41 0.45 40.35 -36.81
N GLY A 42 0.05 39.22 -37.39
CA GLY A 42 -0.73 39.22 -38.64
C GLY A 42 -0.25 38.38 -39.83
N LEU A 43 -1.07 37.37 -40.16
CA LEU A 43 -1.50 36.89 -41.48
C LEU A 43 -0.61 36.03 -42.41
N MET A 44 -1.32 35.03 -42.96
CA MET A 44 -1.21 34.30 -44.24
C MET A 44 -0.44 32.97 -44.34
N ARG A 45 -1.24 31.89 -44.57
CA ARG A 45 -1.20 30.89 -45.67
C ARG A 45 0.18 30.70 -46.35
N ASN A 46 0.71 29.50 -46.57
CA ASN A 46 0.08 28.31 -47.17
C ASN A 46 1.11 27.17 -47.28
N TYR A 47 0.62 25.92 -47.35
CA TYR A 47 1.23 24.72 -47.96
C TYR A 47 2.51 24.11 -47.37
N TYR A 48 2.36 22.96 -46.71
CA TYR A 48 3.04 21.69 -47.08
C TYR A 48 2.15 20.51 -46.70
N ARG A 49 2.13 19.50 -47.57
CA ARG A 49 1.22 18.34 -47.64
C ARG A 49 2.05 17.06 -47.51
N PHE A 50 1.43 15.99 -47.00
CA PHE A 50 1.80 14.55 -47.04
C PHE A 50 2.87 14.07 -46.02
N GLU A 51 2.78 12.92 -45.33
CA GLU A 51 1.95 11.70 -45.47
C GLU A 51 1.56 11.06 -44.12
N GLU A 52 0.38 10.43 -44.06
CA GLU A 52 -0.05 9.45 -43.05
C GLU A 52 0.24 8.01 -43.55
N PRO A 53 0.52 7.04 -42.67
CA PRO A 53 0.77 5.65 -43.06
C PRO A 53 -0.51 4.89 -43.47
N PRO A 54 -0.39 3.84 -44.32
CA PRO A 54 -1.47 3.38 -45.17
C PRO A 54 -2.53 2.50 -44.47
N LEU A 55 -3.79 2.79 -44.83
CA LEU A 55 -4.96 1.94 -44.62
C LEU A 55 -5.00 0.82 -45.67
N LEU A 56 -5.11 -0.43 -45.23
CA LEU A 56 -5.35 -1.59 -46.09
C LEU A 56 -6.83 -1.68 -46.49
N GLY A 57 -7.05 -1.95 -47.77
CA GLY A 57 -8.35 -2.03 -48.45
C GLY A 57 -9.16 -3.31 -48.20
N PRO A 58 -10.31 -3.44 -48.89
CA PRO A 58 -11.48 -4.19 -48.44
C PRO A 58 -11.47 -5.67 -48.86
N GLY A 59 -11.89 -6.55 -47.96
CA GLY A 59 -12.25 -7.93 -48.28
C GLY A 59 -11.54 -9.00 -47.46
N ALA A 60 -11.99 -9.20 -46.22
CA ALA A 60 -11.85 -10.47 -45.49
C ALA A 60 -12.86 -10.47 -44.33
N GLY A 61 -13.77 -11.44 -44.32
CA GLY A 61 -14.84 -11.55 -43.33
C GLY A 61 -14.31 -11.71 -41.91
N PHE A 62 -14.94 -11.00 -40.98
CA PHE A 62 -14.74 -11.20 -39.55
C PHE A 62 -15.40 -12.52 -39.11
N PRO A 63 -14.72 -13.40 -38.34
CA PRO A 63 -15.41 -14.47 -37.65
C PRO A 63 -16.17 -13.90 -36.45
N THR A 64 -17.49 -14.11 -36.47
CA THR A 64 -18.41 -13.92 -35.35
C THR A 64 -18.07 -14.88 -34.21
N TYR A 65 -17.71 -14.36 -33.03
CA TYR A 65 -17.68 -15.14 -31.80
C TYR A 65 -19.10 -15.22 -31.23
N GLY A 66 -19.74 -16.39 -31.37
CA GLY A 66 -20.96 -16.75 -30.65
C GLY A 66 -20.66 -17.30 -29.24
N PRO A 67 -21.64 -17.29 -28.32
CA PRO A 67 -21.48 -17.77 -26.95
C PRO A 67 -21.38 -19.31 -26.87
N PRO A 68 -20.69 -19.89 -25.88
CA PRO A 68 -20.54 -21.33 -25.79
C PRO A 68 -21.81 -22.01 -25.26
N ASP A 69 -22.31 -22.97 -26.04
CA ASP A 69 -23.43 -23.85 -25.70
C ASP A 69 -23.06 -24.95 -24.70
N PHE A 70 -24.06 -25.25 -23.88
CA PHE A 70 -24.09 -26.17 -22.76
C PHE A 70 -24.19 -27.62 -23.26
N HIS A 71 -23.15 -28.44 -23.10
CA HIS A 71 -23.25 -29.88 -23.41
C HIS A 71 -23.79 -30.66 -22.19
N GLN A 72 -25.06 -31.03 -22.25
CA GLN A 72 -25.65 -32.10 -21.45
C GLN A 72 -25.09 -33.45 -21.92
N THR A 73 -24.53 -34.24 -21.00
CA THR A 73 -24.33 -35.67 -21.19
C THR A 73 -25.08 -36.42 -20.09
N THR A 74 -26.24 -36.93 -20.48
CA THR A 74 -27.01 -37.97 -19.80
C THR A 74 -26.30 -39.31 -20.02
N GLU A 75 -25.71 -39.90 -18.97
CA GLU A 75 -25.49 -41.35 -18.96
C GLU A 75 -25.84 -41.94 -17.58
N ALA A 76 -26.76 -42.90 -17.66
CA ALA A 76 -27.37 -43.63 -16.58
C ALA A 76 -26.40 -44.64 -15.96
N TRP A 77 -26.20 -44.57 -14.65
CA TRP A 77 -25.47 -45.59 -13.91
C TRP A 77 -26.44 -46.62 -13.32
N LYS A 78 -26.52 -47.79 -13.96
CA LYS A 78 -27.05 -49.03 -13.37
C LYS A 78 -26.10 -49.51 -12.27
N GLY A 79 -26.68 -49.98 -11.17
CA GLY A 79 -25.97 -50.37 -9.97
C GLY A 79 -25.24 -51.72 -10.02
N ALA A 80 -24.37 -51.90 -9.02
CA ALA A 80 -23.90 -53.15 -8.44
C ALA A 80 -23.23 -52.82 -7.07
N PRO A 81 -22.90 -53.79 -6.19
CA PRO A 81 -23.75 -54.21 -5.08
C PRO A 81 -23.14 -53.95 -3.69
N ILE A 82 -23.97 -54.27 -2.71
CA ILE A 82 -23.85 -54.14 -1.25
C ILE A 82 -22.64 -54.94 -0.72
N HIS A 83 -21.81 -54.33 0.13
CA HIS A 83 -21.02 -55.04 1.15
C HIS A 83 -21.21 -54.37 2.52
N PRO A 84 -21.43 -55.15 3.60
CA PRO A 84 -21.73 -54.63 4.93
C PRO A 84 -20.45 -54.56 5.78
N THR A 85 -20.26 -53.45 6.51
CA THR A 85 -19.75 -53.41 7.89
C THR A 85 -19.63 -51.95 8.31
N GLY A 86 -20.36 -51.58 9.34
CA GLY A 86 -20.42 -50.23 9.87
C GLY A 86 -19.16 -49.81 10.61
N LEU A 87 -18.89 -48.51 10.59
CA LEU A 87 -18.38 -47.75 11.71
C LEU A 87 -18.67 -46.27 11.42
N MET A 88 -19.62 -45.75 12.20
CA MET A 88 -20.00 -44.35 12.31
C MET A 88 -18.78 -43.43 12.38
N LYS A 89 -18.70 -42.44 11.49
CA LYS A 89 -17.76 -41.33 11.60
C LYS A 89 -18.47 -40.21 12.35
N GLU A 90 -18.17 -40.06 13.63
CA GLU A 90 -18.52 -38.87 14.39
C GLU A 90 -17.95 -37.61 13.71
N PRO A 91 -18.66 -36.47 13.70
CA PRO A 91 -18.11 -35.22 13.19
C PRO A 91 -17.03 -34.71 14.15
N PRO A 92 -15.81 -34.36 13.67
CA PRO A 92 -14.85 -33.73 14.55
C PRO A 92 -15.33 -32.32 14.89
N ILE A 93 -15.62 -32.18 16.18
CA ILE A 93 -15.64 -30.99 17.02
C ILE A 93 -14.82 -29.83 16.43
N ALA A 94 -15.48 -28.68 16.31
CA ALA A 94 -14.88 -27.41 15.96
C ALA A 94 -13.72 -27.07 16.91
N ALA A 95 -12.50 -27.12 16.38
CA ALA A 95 -11.29 -26.63 17.04
C ALA A 95 -10.58 -25.61 16.17
N GLY A 96 -10.36 -24.41 16.71
CA GLY A 96 -9.14 -23.64 16.46
C GLY A 96 -9.12 -22.73 15.22
N ARG A 97 -9.74 -21.56 15.33
CA ARG A 97 -9.17 -20.19 15.23
C ARG A 97 -7.79 -19.89 14.60
N ASN A 98 -7.25 -20.69 13.69
CA ASN A 98 -6.02 -20.40 12.93
C ASN A 98 -6.16 -20.93 11.49
N ALA A 99 -7.01 -20.30 10.69
CA ALA A 99 -6.91 -20.45 9.24
C ALA A 99 -5.66 -19.68 8.77
N PRO A 100 -4.85 -20.22 7.83
CA PRO A 100 -3.74 -19.47 7.26
C PRO A 100 -4.27 -18.17 6.66
N VAL A 101 -3.63 -17.07 7.02
CA VAL A 101 -3.83 -15.77 6.40
C VAL A 101 -3.58 -15.92 4.89
N ASN A 102 -4.63 -15.78 4.08
CA ASN A 102 -4.52 -15.88 2.62
C ASN A 102 -3.75 -14.66 2.09
N PHE A 103 -2.42 -14.73 2.11
CA PHE A 103 -1.64 -14.14 1.03
C PHE A 103 -2.02 -14.94 -0.19
N ALA A 104 -2.61 -14.30 -1.20
CA ALA A 104 -2.97 -14.99 -2.42
C ALA A 104 -1.74 -15.73 -2.94
N THR A 105 -1.72 -17.07 -2.81
CA THR A 105 -0.76 -17.95 -3.47
C THR A 105 -1.18 -18.12 -4.92
N THR A 106 -1.52 -17.02 -5.59
CA THR A 106 -1.54 -16.96 -7.05
C THR A 106 -0.09 -16.94 -7.49
N GLY A 107 0.31 -17.90 -8.32
CA GLY A 107 1.70 -18.23 -8.67
C GLY A 107 2.63 -17.03 -8.87
N GLN A 108 3.89 -17.20 -8.46
CA GLN A 108 5.03 -16.27 -8.62
C GLN A 108 4.67 -14.92 -9.25
N GLN A 109 3.99 -14.05 -8.49
CA GLN A 109 3.73 -12.70 -8.97
C GLN A 109 5.06 -11.92 -8.93
N GLN A 110 5.66 -11.73 -10.11
CA GLN A 110 6.77 -10.79 -10.27
C GLN A 110 6.28 -9.38 -9.91
N GLY A 111 7.13 -8.59 -9.24
CA GLY A 111 6.84 -7.18 -8.94
C GLY A 111 6.15 -6.88 -7.61
N ALA A 112 6.00 -7.85 -6.70
CA ALA A 112 5.46 -7.59 -5.36
C ALA A 112 6.46 -6.97 -4.36
N VAL A 113 7.67 -6.59 -4.81
CA VAL A 113 8.69 -5.96 -3.97
C VAL A 113 8.95 -4.53 -4.44
N MET A 114 9.03 -3.61 -3.48
CA MET A 114 9.38 -2.21 -3.71
C MET A 114 10.61 -1.79 -2.92
N MET A 115 11.33 -0.83 -3.48
CA MET A 115 12.41 -0.09 -2.82
C MET A 115 11.83 1.18 -2.20
N VAL A 116 12.22 1.47 -0.97
CA VAL A 116 11.85 2.67 -0.24
C VAL A 116 13.14 3.41 0.13
N TYR A 117 13.28 4.65 -0.31
CA TYR A 117 14.43 5.52 -0.04
C TYR A 117 14.01 6.75 0.75
N GLY A 118 14.98 7.43 1.36
CA GLY A 118 14.76 8.68 2.08
C GLY A 118 14.07 8.51 3.43
N LEU A 119 14.18 7.30 4.00
CA LEU A 119 13.82 7.05 5.40
C LEU A 119 14.86 7.71 6.30
N ASP A 120 14.40 8.28 7.40
CA ASP A 120 15.30 8.79 8.44
C ASP A 120 16.02 7.60 9.10
N HIS A 121 17.34 7.55 8.99
CA HIS A 121 18.16 6.44 9.50
C HIS A 121 18.08 6.31 11.03
N GLU A 122 17.98 7.42 11.76
CA GLU A 122 18.02 7.39 13.22
C GLU A 122 16.70 6.96 13.83
N THR A 123 15.58 7.32 13.18
CA THR A 123 14.26 7.12 13.76
C THR A 123 13.43 6.06 13.05
N SER A 124 13.70 5.71 11.79
CA SER A 124 12.87 4.75 11.05
C SER A 124 13.17 3.32 11.42
N ASN A 125 12.12 2.51 11.53
CA ASN A 125 12.23 1.08 11.76
C ASN A 125 11.21 0.30 10.93
N THR A 126 11.24 -1.04 11.04
CA THR A 126 10.34 -1.90 10.27
C THR A 126 8.87 -1.66 10.62
N ASP A 127 8.52 -1.44 11.89
CA ASP A 127 7.15 -1.22 12.34
C ASP A 127 6.58 0.13 11.86
N LYS A 128 7.40 1.19 11.89
CA LYS A 128 7.03 2.53 11.39
C LYS A 128 6.79 2.51 9.89
N LEU A 129 7.59 1.77 9.13
CA LEU A 129 7.37 1.60 7.71
C LEU A 129 6.11 0.75 7.43
N PHE A 130 5.94 -0.37 8.15
CA PHE A 130 4.73 -1.20 8.08
C PHE A 130 3.47 -0.37 8.34
N ASN A 131 3.50 0.46 9.38
CA ASN A 131 2.41 1.35 9.76
C ASN A 131 1.93 2.25 8.62
N LEU A 132 2.82 2.71 7.76
CA LEU A 132 2.48 3.54 6.61
C LEU A 132 2.00 2.70 5.42
N VAL A 133 2.76 1.67 5.02
CA VAL A 133 2.49 0.93 3.78
C VAL A 133 1.30 -0.02 3.90
N CYS A 134 0.93 -0.45 5.11
CA CYS A 134 -0.22 -1.31 5.34
C CYS A 134 -1.58 -0.65 4.99
N LEU A 135 -1.60 0.68 4.80
CA LEU A 135 -2.78 1.40 4.30
C LEU A 135 -3.08 1.04 2.83
N TYR A 136 -2.06 0.62 2.08
CA TYR A 136 -2.12 0.41 0.63
C TYR A 136 -2.08 -1.05 0.22
N GLY A 137 -1.86 -1.98 1.16
CA GLY A 137 -1.91 -3.41 0.90
C GLY A 137 -1.44 -4.22 2.09
N ASN A 138 -1.53 -5.54 1.98
CA ASN A 138 -0.91 -6.41 2.98
C ASN A 138 0.61 -6.36 2.82
N VAL A 139 1.32 -6.42 3.94
CA VAL A 139 2.78 -6.46 3.97
C VAL A 139 3.21 -7.87 4.36
N ALA A 140 4.10 -8.45 3.58
CA ALA A 140 4.71 -9.74 3.88
C ALA A 140 6.01 -9.56 4.67
N ARG A 141 6.96 -8.77 4.19
CA ARG A 141 8.29 -8.62 4.80
C ARG A 141 8.86 -7.22 4.59
N ILE A 142 9.64 -6.75 5.55
CA ILE A 142 10.41 -5.51 5.45
C ILE A 142 11.87 -5.78 5.78
N LYS A 143 12.79 -5.23 4.99
CA LYS A 143 14.23 -5.38 5.13
C LYS A 143 14.95 -4.05 4.93
N PHE A 144 15.62 -3.54 5.96
CA PHE A 144 16.54 -2.41 5.85
C PHE A 144 17.89 -2.87 5.28
N LEU A 145 18.54 -1.99 4.51
CA LEU A 145 19.82 -2.29 3.88
C LEU A 145 20.98 -1.74 4.70
N LYS A 146 21.92 -2.63 5.08
CA LYS A 146 23.12 -2.25 5.84
C LYS A 146 24.06 -1.34 5.03
N THR A 147 24.18 -1.59 3.73
CA THR A 147 25.09 -0.87 2.85
C THR A 147 24.57 0.49 2.40
N LYS A 148 23.27 0.75 2.60
CA LYS A 148 22.62 1.98 2.17
C LYS A 148 21.63 2.43 3.24
N GLU A 149 22.10 3.29 4.12
CA GLU A 149 21.31 3.91 5.18
C GLU A 149 20.09 4.65 4.60
N GLY A 150 19.02 4.73 5.39
CA GLY A 150 17.76 5.33 4.97
C GLY A 150 17.06 4.61 3.80
N THR A 151 17.44 3.36 3.52
CA THR A 151 16.84 2.54 2.46
C THR A 151 16.33 1.21 3.01
N ALA A 152 15.12 0.84 2.56
CA ALA A 152 14.50 -0.44 2.86
C ALA A 152 13.90 -1.09 1.60
N MET A 153 13.70 -2.39 1.66
CA MET A 153 12.91 -3.16 0.72
C MET A 153 11.66 -3.67 1.42
N VAL A 154 10.53 -3.62 0.73
CA VAL A 154 9.24 -4.08 1.25
C VAL A 154 8.65 -5.06 0.27
N GLN A 155 8.36 -6.27 0.74
CA GLN A 155 7.55 -7.23 0.01
C GLN A 155 6.09 -7.04 0.42
N MET A 156 5.27 -6.58 -0.53
CA MET A 156 3.83 -6.47 -0.39
C MET A 156 3.17 -7.84 -0.68
N GLY A 157 1.87 -7.95 -0.42
CA GLY A 157 1.10 -9.16 -0.68
C GLY A 157 0.84 -9.42 -2.17
N ASP A 158 0.84 -8.36 -2.99
CA ASP A 158 0.58 -8.41 -4.43
C ASP A 158 1.24 -7.22 -5.14
N SER A 159 1.37 -7.28 -6.47
CA SER A 159 1.95 -6.19 -7.27
C SER A 159 1.07 -4.93 -7.30
N VAL A 160 -0.25 -5.09 -7.24
CA VAL A 160 -1.22 -3.97 -7.24
C VAL A 160 -1.06 -3.09 -5.99
N ALA A 161 -0.69 -3.68 -4.85
CA ALA A 161 -0.33 -2.97 -3.63
C ALA A 161 0.94 -2.13 -3.81
N VAL A 162 1.94 -2.65 -4.54
CA VAL A 162 3.14 -1.89 -4.88
C VAL A 162 2.78 -0.70 -5.77
N GLU A 163 1.95 -0.90 -6.79
CA GLU A 163 1.48 0.18 -7.66
C GLU A 163 0.77 1.29 -6.86
N ARG A 164 -0.12 0.92 -5.94
CA ARG A 164 -0.78 1.86 -5.04
C ARG A 164 0.21 2.62 -4.16
N CYS A 165 1.23 1.95 -3.62
CA CYS A 165 2.29 2.63 -2.86
C CYS A 165 3.08 3.60 -3.74
N VAL A 166 3.48 3.22 -4.95
CA VAL A 166 4.20 4.11 -5.88
C VAL A 166 3.33 5.31 -6.28
N GLN A 167 2.05 5.08 -6.58
CA GLN A 167 1.13 6.13 -6.99
C GLN A 167 0.90 7.18 -5.89
N HIS A 168 0.81 6.77 -4.63
CA HIS A 168 0.39 7.64 -3.54
C HIS A 168 1.51 8.10 -2.61
N LEU A 169 2.58 7.32 -2.46
CA LEU A 169 3.64 7.60 -1.50
C LEU A 169 4.99 7.96 -2.15
N ASN A 170 5.13 7.90 -3.48
CA ASN A 170 6.36 8.33 -4.11
C ASN A 170 6.54 9.85 -3.98
N ASN A 171 7.72 10.29 -3.54
CA ASN A 171 8.06 11.67 -3.20
C ASN A 171 7.16 12.29 -2.11
N ILE A 172 6.62 11.47 -1.20
CA ILE A 172 5.81 11.99 -0.10
C ILE A 172 6.71 12.63 0.97
N PRO A 173 6.45 13.88 1.41
CA PRO A 173 7.24 14.48 2.48
C PRO A 173 6.90 13.82 3.82
N VAL A 174 7.89 13.76 4.72
CA VAL A 174 7.78 13.16 6.05
C VAL A 174 8.50 14.02 7.08
N GLY A 175 7.82 14.37 8.17
CA GLY A 175 8.38 15.20 9.23
C GLY A 175 8.72 16.61 8.75
N ASN A 176 9.90 17.10 9.10
CA ASN A 176 10.31 18.47 8.78
C ASN A 176 11.06 18.57 7.44
N ASN A 177 12.06 17.72 7.23
CA ASN A 177 12.97 17.83 6.07
C ASN A 177 13.10 16.49 5.30
N GLY A 178 12.32 15.47 5.64
CA GLY A 178 12.38 14.15 5.02
C GLY A 178 11.45 14.02 3.81
N LYS A 179 11.80 13.13 2.88
CA LYS A 179 10.91 12.68 1.81
C LYS A 179 11.13 11.20 1.52
N ILE A 180 10.03 10.45 1.43
CA ILE A 180 10.08 9.05 1.03
C ILE A 180 9.96 8.96 -0.49
N GLN A 181 10.81 8.15 -1.10
CA GLN A 181 10.73 7.83 -2.53
C GLN A 181 10.53 6.33 -2.68
N ILE A 182 9.61 5.94 -3.56
CA ILE A 182 9.28 4.53 -3.79
C ILE A 182 9.52 4.20 -5.25
N ALA A 183 10.20 3.07 -5.48
CA ALA A 183 10.42 2.52 -6.81
C ALA A 183 10.17 1.02 -6.81
N PHE A 184 9.81 0.46 -7.97
CA PHE A 184 9.74 -0.99 -8.15
C PHE A 184 11.10 -1.62 -7.91
N SER A 185 11.11 -2.76 -7.20
CA SER A 185 12.32 -3.55 -7.06
C SER A 185 12.48 -4.51 -8.25
N LYS A 186 13.73 -4.85 -8.58
CA LYS A 186 14.05 -5.92 -9.52
C LYS A 186 13.90 -7.32 -8.88
N GLN A 187 13.76 -7.40 -7.56
CA GLN A 187 13.62 -8.66 -6.84
C GLN A 187 12.17 -9.14 -6.88
N ASN A 188 11.98 -10.44 -7.11
CA ASN A 188 10.64 -11.05 -7.10
C ASN A 188 10.13 -11.32 -5.68
N PHE A 189 11.04 -11.62 -4.75
CA PHE A 189 10.74 -11.88 -3.35
C PHE A 189 11.89 -11.42 -2.47
N LEU A 190 11.60 -11.15 -1.19
CA LEU A 190 12.64 -10.91 -0.20
C LEU A 190 13.04 -12.24 0.43
N SER A 191 14.32 -12.59 0.27
CA SER A 191 14.91 -13.69 1.02
C SER A 191 14.88 -13.38 2.52
N GLU A 192 14.63 -14.42 3.30
CA GLU A 192 14.73 -14.37 4.76
C GLU A 192 16.16 -13.97 5.17
N VAL A 193 16.25 -13.21 6.26
CA VAL A 193 17.52 -12.76 6.81
C VAL A 193 17.73 -13.49 8.12
N ILE A 194 18.64 -14.47 8.13
CA ILE A 194 18.94 -15.30 9.30
C ILE A 194 19.43 -14.44 10.47
N ASN A 195 20.32 -13.48 10.19
CA ASN A 195 20.91 -12.60 11.19
C ASN A 195 20.64 -11.12 10.83
N PRO A 196 19.46 -10.57 11.16
CA PRO A 196 19.21 -9.15 10.98
C PRO A 196 20.14 -8.32 11.87
N PHE A 197 20.69 -7.24 11.31
CA PHE A 197 21.40 -6.25 12.12
C PHE A 197 20.40 -5.40 12.92
N SER A 198 20.84 -4.83 14.04
CA SER A 198 20.03 -3.93 14.86
C SER A 198 19.99 -2.53 14.25
N LEU A 199 18.81 -1.94 14.19
CA LEU A 199 18.60 -0.53 13.89
C LEU A 199 18.95 0.34 15.12
N PRO A 200 19.01 1.68 14.99
CA PRO A 200 19.39 2.56 16.09
C PRO A 200 18.49 2.46 17.33
N ASP A 201 17.24 2.05 17.18
CA ASP A 201 16.31 1.79 18.29
C ASP A 201 16.36 0.35 18.83
N HIS A 202 17.41 -0.40 18.47
CA HIS A 202 17.64 -1.80 18.80
C HIS A 202 16.63 -2.81 18.21
N THR A 203 15.72 -2.36 17.34
CA THR A 203 14.82 -3.27 16.63
C THR A 203 15.53 -3.98 15.46
N PRO A 204 15.07 -5.17 15.03
CA PRO A 204 15.69 -5.87 13.91
C PRO A 204 15.43 -5.16 12.58
N SER A 205 16.47 -5.10 11.75
CA SER A 205 16.41 -4.58 10.36
C SER A 205 15.54 -5.41 9.41
N PHE A 206 15.21 -6.66 9.76
CA PHE A 206 14.30 -7.53 9.02
C PHE A 206 13.17 -8.02 9.91
N LYS A 207 11.94 -7.99 9.40
CA LYS A 207 10.76 -8.51 10.09
C LYS A 207 9.73 -9.04 9.11
N GLU A 208 9.13 -10.17 9.47
CA GLU A 208 8.02 -10.78 8.73
C GLU A 208 6.67 -10.36 9.34
N TYR A 209 5.74 -9.98 8.46
CA TYR A 209 4.42 -9.45 8.75
C TYR A 209 3.29 -10.30 8.17
N THR A 210 3.59 -11.44 7.55
CA THR A 210 2.57 -12.33 6.97
C THR A 210 1.50 -12.67 8.01
N GLY A 211 1.89 -13.16 9.19
CA GLY A 211 0.97 -13.44 10.30
C GLY A 211 0.40 -12.21 11.05
N SER A 212 0.67 -10.99 10.60
CA SER A 212 0.26 -9.77 11.32
C SER A 212 -1.24 -9.54 11.24
N LYS A 213 -1.92 -9.50 12.40
CA LYS A 213 -3.34 -9.11 12.51
C LYS A 213 -3.60 -7.64 12.12
N ASN A 214 -2.54 -6.86 11.94
CA ASN A 214 -2.62 -5.47 11.53
C ASN A 214 -2.65 -5.29 10.01
N ASN A 215 -2.45 -6.36 9.23
CA ASN A 215 -2.75 -6.35 7.80
C ASN A 215 -4.25 -6.12 7.56
N ARG A 216 -4.57 -5.27 6.59
CA ARG A 216 -5.92 -4.71 6.42
C ARG A 216 -6.76 -5.41 5.35
N PHE A 217 -6.12 -6.16 4.47
CA PHE A 217 -6.72 -6.75 3.27
C PHE A 217 -6.66 -8.29 3.31
N LEU A 218 -6.69 -8.90 4.50
CA LEU A 218 -6.56 -10.37 4.67
C LEU A 218 -7.78 -11.16 4.20
N SER A 219 -8.96 -10.54 4.19
CA SER A 219 -10.19 -11.13 3.69
C SER A 219 -10.98 -10.11 2.86
N PRO A 220 -11.82 -10.54 1.90
CA PRO A 220 -12.64 -9.62 1.10
C PRO A 220 -13.51 -8.68 1.96
N ALA A 221 -14.06 -9.19 3.06
CA ALA A 221 -14.88 -8.40 3.99
C ALA A 221 -14.08 -7.36 4.80
N GLN A 222 -12.79 -7.60 5.04
CA GLN A 222 -11.90 -6.60 5.64
C GLN A 222 -11.42 -5.61 4.57
N ALA A 223 -11.04 -6.10 3.39
CA ALA A 223 -10.57 -5.28 2.28
C ALA A 223 -11.61 -4.24 1.85
N SER A 224 -12.89 -4.62 1.76
CA SER A 224 -13.99 -3.73 1.36
C SER A 224 -14.19 -2.52 2.29
N LYS A 225 -13.78 -2.64 3.56
CA LYS A 225 -13.85 -1.55 4.55
C LYS A 225 -12.68 -0.58 4.45
N ASN A 226 -11.61 -0.95 3.74
CA ASN A 226 -10.40 -0.14 3.60
C ASN A 226 -10.42 0.61 2.27
N ARG A 227 -10.85 1.87 2.32
CA ARG A 227 -10.77 2.77 1.16
C ARG A 227 -9.35 3.31 1.04
N ILE A 228 -8.72 3.11 -0.11
CA ILE A 228 -7.44 3.73 -0.44
C ILE A 228 -7.69 5.22 -0.66
N GLN A 229 -6.97 6.04 0.10
CA GLN A 229 -7.06 7.50 0.03
C GLN A 229 -5.67 8.05 -0.22
N PRO A 230 -5.54 9.11 -1.04
CA PRO A 230 -4.27 9.81 -1.19
C PRO A 230 -3.85 10.44 0.15
N PRO A 231 -2.55 10.68 0.36
CA PRO A 231 -2.07 11.36 1.56
C PRO A 231 -2.71 12.72 1.74
N SER A 232 -3.14 12.99 2.98
CA SER A 232 -3.78 14.26 3.36
C SER A 232 -3.36 14.64 4.77
N LYS A 233 -3.55 15.92 5.12
CA LYS A 233 -3.23 16.43 6.46
C LYS A 233 -4.23 16.01 7.53
N ILE A 234 -5.36 15.41 7.14
CA ILE A 234 -6.42 14.94 8.04
C ILE A 234 -6.40 13.41 8.04
N LEU A 235 -6.24 12.82 9.22
CA LEU A 235 -6.36 11.39 9.40
C LEU A 235 -7.70 11.04 10.02
N HIS A 236 -8.22 9.88 9.65
CA HIS A 236 -9.31 9.22 10.36
C HIS A 236 -8.71 8.22 11.33
N PHE A 237 -9.04 8.35 12.61
CA PHE A 237 -8.69 7.37 13.63
C PHE A 237 -9.90 6.56 14.04
N PHE A 238 -9.68 5.28 14.35
CA PHE A 238 -10.72 4.39 14.83
C PHE A 238 -10.14 3.31 15.74
N ASN A 239 -11.04 2.58 16.41
CA ASN A 239 -10.69 1.54 17.39
C ASN A 239 -9.92 2.11 18.59
N THR A 240 -10.36 3.26 19.12
CA THR A 240 -9.89 3.82 20.40
C THR A 240 -10.91 3.53 21.52
N PRO A 241 -10.53 3.59 22.81
CA PRO A 241 -11.45 3.28 23.91
C PRO A 241 -12.72 4.14 23.90
N PRO A 242 -13.89 3.58 24.29
CA PRO A 242 -15.09 4.38 24.54
C PRO A 242 -14.80 5.32 25.72
N GLY A 243 -15.03 6.63 25.52
CA GLY A 243 -14.74 7.65 26.53
C GLY A 243 -13.32 8.24 26.51
N LEU A 244 -12.47 7.87 25.54
CA LEU A 244 -11.23 8.62 25.27
C LEU A 244 -11.58 10.05 24.85
N THR A 245 -11.06 11.06 25.56
CA THR A 245 -11.29 12.46 25.21
C THR A 245 -10.31 12.94 24.15
N ASP A 246 -10.64 14.04 23.48
CA ASP A 246 -9.75 14.69 22.52
C ASP A 246 -8.47 15.20 23.17
N GLU A 247 -8.51 15.73 24.40
CA GLU A 247 -7.29 16.17 25.10
C GLU A 247 -6.34 15.00 25.41
N GLN A 248 -6.89 13.85 25.79
CA GLN A 248 -6.10 12.63 25.99
C GLN A 248 -5.45 12.17 24.68
N LEU A 249 -6.20 12.22 23.58
CA LEU A 249 -5.67 11.87 22.26
C LEU A 249 -4.56 12.85 21.85
N ILE A 250 -4.77 14.16 22.02
CA ILE A 250 -3.74 15.19 21.77
C ILE A 250 -2.48 14.91 22.61
N GLY A 251 -2.65 14.59 23.89
CA GLY A 251 -1.54 14.22 24.79
C GLY A 251 -0.73 13.02 24.28
N ILE A 252 -1.41 11.97 23.80
CA ILE A 252 -0.74 10.79 23.22
C ILE A 252 0.12 11.19 22.01
N PHE A 253 -0.41 12.00 21.09
CA PHE A 253 0.34 12.43 19.91
C PHE A 253 1.48 13.41 20.25
N ASN A 254 1.31 14.25 21.28
CA ASN A 254 2.36 15.12 21.80
C ASN A 254 3.54 14.31 22.37
N ILE A 255 3.28 13.25 23.15
CA ILE A 255 4.32 12.35 23.68
C ILE A 255 5.09 11.65 22.55
N LYS A 256 4.43 11.41 21.41
CA LYS A 256 5.06 10.85 20.21
C LYS A 256 5.72 11.91 19.31
N GLU A 257 5.78 13.15 19.76
CA GLU A 257 6.38 14.30 19.06
C GLU A 257 5.76 14.54 17.68
N VAL A 258 4.44 14.35 17.57
CA VAL A 258 3.65 14.60 16.37
C VAL A 258 2.37 15.34 16.76
N PRO A 259 2.47 16.59 17.26
CA PRO A 259 1.34 17.31 17.81
C PRO A 259 0.25 17.56 16.73
N PRO A 260 -1.01 17.22 16.98
CA PRO A 260 -2.10 17.56 16.08
C PRO A 260 -2.50 19.03 16.23
N THR A 261 -3.06 19.59 15.18
CA THR A 261 -3.64 20.93 15.17
C THR A 261 -5.07 20.94 15.70
N SER A 262 -5.86 19.91 15.39
CA SER A 262 -7.23 19.78 15.89
C SER A 262 -7.68 18.32 15.91
N VAL A 263 -8.62 18.01 16.80
CA VAL A 263 -9.25 16.69 16.92
C VAL A 263 -10.77 16.88 16.90
N ARG A 264 -11.47 16.00 16.18
CA ARG A 264 -12.93 15.93 16.18
C ARG A 264 -13.37 14.52 16.45
N MET A 265 -13.98 14.30 17.61
CA MET A 265 -14.61 13.04 17.97
C MET A 265 -15.91 12.87 17.16
N PHE A 266 -16.15 11.67 16.63
CA PHE A 266 -17.46 11.33 16.06
C PHE A 266 -18.39 10.81 17.16
N PRO A 267 -19.72 10.99 16.97
CA PRO A 267 -20.70 10.33 17.83
C PRO A 267 -20.44 8.81 17.87
N LEU A 268 -20.58 8.21 19.05
CA LEU A 268 -20.41 6.77 19.21
C LEU A 268 -21.46 6.05 18.37
N LYS A 269 -21.02 5.41 17.28
CA LYS A 269 -21.86 4.48 16.52
C LYS A 269 -22.07 3.15 17.23
N THR A 270 -21.12 2.78 18.09
CA THR A 270 -21.12 1.55 18.87
C THR A 270 -20.54 1.86 20.23
N GLU A 271 -21.00 1.14 21.25
CA GLU A 271 -20.43 1.23 22.60
C GLU A 271 -19.03 0.60 22.72
N ARG A 272 -18.56 -0.07 21.66
CA ARG A 272 -17.31 -0.84 21.68
C ARG A 272 -16.06 0.02 21.51
N SER A 273 -16.11 1.06 20.68
CA SER A 273 -14.94 1.88 20.36
C SER A 273 -15.31 3.23 19.79
N SER A 274 -14.43 4.22 20.00
CA SER A 274 -14.53 5.56 19.46
C SER A 274 -13.79 5.71 18.12
N SER A 275 -14.16 6.75 17.37
CA SER A 275 -13.53 7.15 16.10
C SER A 275 -13.66 8.66 15.88
N GLY A 276 -12.92 9.21 14.92
CA GLY A 276 -12.95 10.64 14.65
C GLY A 276 -11.90 11.08 13.64
N LEU A 277 -11.75 12.40 13.50
CA LEU A 277 -10.74 13.02 12.66
C LEU A 277 -9.66 13.68 13.52
N ILE A 278 -8.45 13.71 12.99
CA ILE A 278 -7.31 14.42 13.56
C ILE A 278 -6.58 15.14 12.43
N GLU A 279 -6.40 16.45 12.57
CA GLU A 279 -5.72 17.30 11.60
C GLU A 279 -4.31 17.63 12.07
N PHE A 280 -3.37 17.66 11.14
CA PHE A 280 -1.99 18.09 11.35
C PHE A 280 -1.68 19.34 10.53
N SER A 281 -0.59 20.02 10.89
CA SER A 281 -0.15 21.25 10.23
C SER A 281 0.23 21.04 8.77
N SER A 282 0.66 19.83 8.39
CA SER A 282 1.04 19.48 7.02
C SER A 282 0.83 18.00 6.73
N ILE A 283 0.83 17.64 5.44
CA ILE A 283 0.83 16.24 5.00
C ILE A 283 2.06 15.51 5.58
N ALA A 284 3.22 16.18 5.65
CA ALA A 284 4.45 15.60 6.16
C ALA A 284 4.33 15.17 7.62
N GLN A 285 3.65 15.97 8.44
CA GLN A 285 3.37 15.65 9.84
C GLN A 285 2.32 14.54 9.97
N ALA A 286 1.29 14.54 9.13
CA ALA A 286 0.29 13.46 9.11
C ALA A 286 0.91 12.10 8.73
N VAL A 287 1.82 12.07 7.75
CA VAL A 287 2.56 10.85 7.36
C VAL A 287 3.44 10.37 8.52
N LEU A 288 4.19 11.27 9.14
CA LEU A 288 5.02 10.94 10.31
C LEU A 288 4.16 10.42 11.48
N ALA A 289 2.98 11.00 11.69
CA ALA A 289 2.03 10.58 12.70
C ALA A 289 1.49 9.16 12.44
N ILE A 290 1.19 8.81 11.18
CA ILE A 290 0.85 7.42 10.82
C ILE A 290 2.02 6.49 11.16
N MET A 291 3.24 6.83 10.73
CA MET A 291 4.41 6.00 10.98
C MET A 291 4.62 5.74 12.48
N LYS A 292 4.52 6.78 13.32
CA LYS A 292 4.76 6.69 14.77
C LYS A 292 3.59 6.11 15.58
N CYS A 293 2.34 6.42 15.21
CA CYS A 293 1.17 6.20 16.09
C CYS A 293 0.17 5.18 15.59
N ASN A 294 0.25 4.74 14.33
CA ASN A 294 -0.64 3.67 13.85
C ASN A 294 -0.35 2.38 14.62
N HIS A 295 -1.40 1.65 14.99
CA HIS A 295 -1.33 0.45 15.83
C HIS A 295 -0.84 0.67 17.27
N LEU A 296 -0.79 1.91 17.75
CA LEU A 296 -0.46 2.19 19.13
C LEU A 296 -1.55 1.59 20.07
N PRO A 297 -1.16 0.78 21.07
CA PRO A 297 -2.09 0.29 22.08
C PRO A 297 -2.52 1.43 23.01
N ILE A 298 -3.83 1.56 23.25
CA ILE A 298 -4.42 2.50 24.19
C ILE A 298 -5.24 1.71 25.20
N GLU A 299 -4.97 1.90 26.48
CA GLU A 299 -5.69 1.21 27.54
C GLU A 299 -7.12 1.76 27.67
N GLY A 300 -8.10 0.87 27.77
CA GLY A 300 -9.48 1.21 28.04
C GLY A 300 -9.88 0.78 29.45
N LYS A 301 -10.61 1.64 30.17
CA LYS A 301 -11.14 1.32 31.50
C LYS A 301 -12.02 0.07 31.42
N GLY A 302 -11.75 -0.92 32.27
CA GLY A 302 -12.55 -2.15 32.35
C GLY A 302 -12.33 -3.14 31.20
N THR A 303 -11.30 -2.97 30.38
CA THR A 303 -10.97 -3.91 29.29
C THR A 303 -9.71 -4.70 29.59
N LYS A 304 -9.74 -6.02 29.31
CA LYS A 304 -8.59 -6.93 29.53
C LYS A 304 -7.46 -6.71 28.54
N PHE A 305 -7.76 -6.19 27.35
CA PHE A 305 -6.80 -6.02 26.27
C PHE A 305 -6.84 -4.57 25.78
N PRO A 306 -5.69 -3.99 25.40
CA PRO A 306 -5.65 -2.63 24.91
C PRO A 306 -6.32 -2.50 23.54
N PHE A 307 -6.82 -1.30 23.28
CA PHE A 307 -7.34 -0.90 21.99
C PHE A 307 -6.20 -0.57 21.04
N ILE A 308 -6.10 -1.29 19.93
CA ILE A 308 -5.08 -1.02 18.91
C ILE A 308 -5.60 0.08 17.98
N MET A 309 -5.21 1.33 18.24
CA MET A 309 -5.63 2.47 17.43
C MET A 309 -5.25 2.27 15.97
N LYS A 310 -6.17 2.58 15.05
CA LYS A 310 -5.95 2.49 13.61
C LYS A 310 -6.04 3.88 13.00
N LEU A 311 -5.09 4.21 12.15
CA LEU A 311 -5.05 5.47 11.40
C LEU A 311 -5.15 5.20 9.89
N CYS A 312 -5.87 6.06 9.17
CA CYS A 312 -5.83 6.15 7.71
C CYS A 312 -5.98 7.60 7.24
N PHE A 313 -5.57 7.89 6.01
CA PHE A 313 -5.85 9.20 5.41
C PHE A 313 -7.35 9.39 5.25
N SER A 314 -7.84 10.57 5.63
CA SER A 314 -9.25 10.94 5.46
C SER A 314 -9.48 11.48 4.05
N SER A 315 -10.66 11.18 3.49
CA SER A 315 -11.18 11.83 2.30
C SER A 315 -11.76 13.23 2.58
N SER A 316 -11.94 13.59 3.85
CA SER A 316 -12.47 14.89 4.24
C SER A 316 -11.50 16.01 3.87
N LYS A 317 -12.01 17.03 3.19
CA LYS A 317 -11.25 18.25 2.86
C LYS A 317 -11.15 19.23 4.03
N SER A 318 -12.03 19.09 5.03
CA SER A 318 -12.05 19.91 6.24
C SER A 318 -12.53 19.10 7.44
N MET A 319 -12.16 19.55 8.64
CA MET A 319 -12.61 18.95 9.90
C MET A 319 -14.13 19.00 10.08
N ASN A 320 -14.80 19.96 9.42
CA ASN A 320 -16.25 20.18 9.51
C ASN A 320 -17.04 19.57 8.34
N GLY A 321 -16.37 18.93 7.39
CA GLY A 321 -17.02 18.28 6.24
C GLY A 321 -18.06 17.27 6.71
N ALA A 322 -19.24 17.29 6.08
CA ALA A 322 -20.33 16.37 6.37
C ALA A 322 -19.83 14.94 6.19
N TRP A 323 -19.74 14.19 7.27
CA TRP A 323 -19.40 12.78 7.27
C TRP A 323 -20.66 12.00 6.84
N ASN A 324 -21.05 12.14 5.57
CA ASN A 324 -22.29 11.57 5.03
C ASN A 324 -22.09 10.30 4.19
N ASN A 325 -20.86 9.88 3.89
CA ASN A 325 -20.64 8.86 2.85
C ASN A 325 -20.41 7.43 3.35
N ALA A 326 -20.82 7.08 4.58
CA ALA A 326 -20.63 5.73 5.12
C ALA A 326 -21.88 5.08 5.75
N THR A 327 -23.08 5.66 5.59
CA THR A 327 -24.26 5.14 6.32
C THR A 327 -25.57 5.04 5.52
N THR A 328 -25.60 5.29 4.22
CA THR A 328 -26.88 5.30 3.48
C THR A 328 -27.22 4.04 2.68
N GLU A 329 -26.32 3.08 2.51
CA GLU A 329 -26.60 1.87 1.71
C GLU A 329 -26.93 0.62 2.54
N GLY A 330 -27.04 0.73 3.87
CA GLY A 330 -27.20 -0.44 4.75
C GLY A 330 -28.52 -0.53 5.54
N VAL A 331 -29.46 0.39 5.34
CA VAL A 331 -30.66 0.49 6.21
C VAL A 331 -31.99 0.51 5.44
N VAL A 332 -31.98 0.62 4.10
CA VAL A 332 -33.23 0.65 3.31
C VAL A 332 -33.48 -0.70 2.64
N GLU A 333 -33.72 -1.76 3.42
CA GLU A 333 -34.29 -2.99 2.85
C GLU A 333 -35.04 -3.89 3.86
N LYS A 334 -35.44 -3.35 5.02
CA LYS A 334 -36.31 -4.08 5.95
C LYS A 334 -37.39 -3.18 6.53
N GLU A 335 -38.31 -2.73 5.69
CA GLU A 335 -39.58 -2.18 6.20
C GLU A 335 -40.79 -2.31 5.27
N ASN A 336 -40.73 -3.13 4.21
CA ASN A 336 -41.86 -3.27 3.27
C ASN A 336 -42.50 -4.67 3.16
N ASP A 337 -42.08 -5.66 3.96
CA ASP A 337 -42.67 -7.02 3.91
C ASP A 337 -43.51 -7.35 5.15
N VAL A 338 -44.39 -6.45 5.59
CA VAL A 338 -45.55 -6.81 6.42
C VAL A 338 -46.69 -5.85 6.09
N VAL A 339 -47.57 -6.22 5.16
CA VAL A 339 -49.05 -6.10 5.21
C VAL A 339 -49.53 -6.40 3.78
N GLY A 340 -49.96 -7.63 3.53
CA GLY A 340 -50.46 -7.98 2.20
C GLY A 340 -50.96 -9.39 1.99
N ILE A 341 -51.57 -10.04 3.00
CA ILE A 341 -52.40 -11.23 2.74
C ILE A 341 -53.60 -11.18 3.71
N LYS A 342 -54.77 -10.78 3.20
CA LYS A 342 -56.06 -11.20 3.75
C LYS A 342 -56.62 -12.20 2.74
N GLU A 343 -56.67 -13.46 3.15
CA GLU A 343 -57.33 -14.54 2.43
C GLU A 343 -58.84 -14.33 2.42
N ASP A 344 -59.43 -14.63 1.27
CA ASP A 344 -60.86 -14.81 1.09
C ASP A 344 -61.34 -16.12 1.73
N GLY A 345 -62.45 -16.04 2.49
CA GLY A 345 -63.57 -16.98 2.33
C GLY A 345 -63.79 -18.09 3.37
N VAL A 346 -65.08 -18.23 3.71
CA VAL A 346 -65.84 -19.48 3.99
C VAL A 346 -66.00 -19.92 5.46
N TYR A 347 -67.02 -19.40 6.16
CA TYR A 347 -68.36 -20.02 6.39
C TYR A 347 -69.25 -19.08 7.22
#